data_AF-A0A2G8R224-F1
#
_entry.id   AF-A0A2G8R224-F1
#
_cell.length_a   1.000
_cell.length_b   1.000
_cell.length_c   1.000
_cell.angle_alpha   90.00
_cell.angle_beta   90.00
_cell.angle_gamma   90.00
#
_symmetry.space_group_name_H-M   'P 1'
#
loop_
_entity.id
_entity.type
_entity.pdbx_description
1 polymer ?
#
loop_
_entity_poly.entity_id
_entity_poly.type
_entity_poly.pdbx_seq_one_letter_code
_entity_poly.pdbx_strand_id
1 'polypeptide(L)'
;MVARGGKPRGICGRQQKDDDMTLLPPALVPILLLIGSNIFMTFAWYGHLKYTDRPMLLVIIVSWSIAFFEYCLAVPANRIGHAVYSTAELKVMQEVITLCVFAGFSVFYLGERLTLNHLVGFSLICAGVFFVFKAPIPS
;
A
#
# COMPACT_ATOMS: atom_id res chain seq x y z
N MET A 1 -46.68 -31.65 30.31
CA MET A 1 -45.80 -32.09 29.21
C MET A 1 -44.58 -31.16 29.17
N VAL A 2 -43.45 -31.67 29.69
CA VAL A 2 -42.03 -31.34 29.37
C VAL A 2 -41.61 -29.88 29.13
N ALA A 3 -40.68 -29.41 29.97
CA ALA A 3 -39.83 -28.24 29.81
C ALA A 3 -38.75 -28.41 28.72
N ARG A 4 -38.48 -27.35 27.93
CA ARG A 4 -37.17 -26.97 27.33
C ARG A 4 -37.25 -25.45 27.08
N GLY A 5 -36.39 -24.57 27.58
CA GLY A 5 -34.95 -24.69 27.79
C GLY A 5 -34.24 -24.13 26.54
N GLY A 6 -33.74 -22.89 26.60
CA GLY A 6 -32.94 -22.34 25.51
C GLY A 6 -32.75 -20.82 25.50
N LYS A 7 -32.10 -20.26 26.53
CA LYS A 7 -31.44 -18.96 26.41
C LYS A 7 -30.19 -19.14 25.52
N PRO A 8 -30.01 -18.44 24.38
CA PRO A 8 -28.71 -18.40 23.74
C PRO A 8 -27.79 -17.55 24.61
N ARG A 9 -26.87 -18.23 25.29
CA ARG A 9 -25.67 -17.64 25.88
C ARG A 9 -24.67 -17.35 24.78
N GLY A 10 -24.06 -16.18 24.87
CA GLY A 10 -22.65 -15.99 24.49
C GLY A 10 -22.37 -15.77 23.01
N ILE A 11 -22.38 -14.50 22.60
CA ILE A 11 -21.44 -14.02 21.57
C ILE A 11 -20.73 -12.77 22.13
N CYS A 12 -20.12 -12.91 23.31
CA CYS A 12 -19.28 -11.90 23.95
C CYS A 12 -17.80 -12.17 23.63
N GLY A 13 -17.35 -11.89 22.40
CA GLY A 13 -15.90 -11.97 22.12
C GLY A 13 -15.44 -12.09 20.68
N ARG A 14 -16.34 -12.18 19.69
CA ARG A 14 -15.93 -12.21 18.27
C ARG A 14 -16.20 -10.91 17.52
N GLN A 15 -17.20 -10.12 17.92
CA GLN A 15 -17.44 -8.80 17.32
C GLN A 15 -16.49 -7.70 17.84
N GLN A 16 -15.98 -7.82 19.07
CA GLN A 16 -15.13 -6.80 19.69
C GLN A 16 -13.79 -6.57 18.97
N LYS A 17 -13.28 -7.54 18.20
CA LYS A 17 -12.04 -7.39 17.41
C LYS A 17 -12.30 -6.64 16.09
N ASP A 18 -13.54 -6.64 15.62
CA ASP A 18 -13.96 -5.93 14.41
C ASP A 18 -14.23 -4.44 14.71
N ASP A 19 -14.49 -4.10 15.99
CA ASP A 19 -14.78 -2.75 16.48
C ASP A 19 -13.54 -1.84 16.62
N ASP A 20 -12.32 -2.40 16.60
CA ASP A 20 -11.05 -1.63 16.70
C ASP A 20 -10.55 -1.18 15.31
N MET A 21 -10.88 -1.95 14.26
CA MET A 21 -10.57 -1.63 12.85
C MET A 21 -11.62 -0.71 12.20
N THR A 22 -12.62 -0.25 12.95
CA THR A 22 -13.80 0.48 12.44
C THR A 22 -13.75 1.99 12.66
N LEU A 23 -12.68 2.54 13.25
CA LEU A 23 -12.55 4.00 13.40
C LEU A 23 -12.12 4.71 12.10
N LEU A 24 -11.60 3.98 11.12
CA LEU A 24 -11.28 4.51 9.79
C LEU A 24 -12.19 3.88 8.74
N PRO A 25 -12.72 4.66 7.77
CA PRO A 25 -13.53 4.12 6.69
C PRO A 25 -12.81 2.97 5.97
N PRO A 26 -13.49 1.87 5.59
CA PRO A 26 -12.89 0.76 4.85
C PRO A 26 -12.19 1.16 3.55
N ALA A 27 -12.52 2.33 3.00
CA ALA A 27 -11.85 2.95 1.85
C ALA A 27 -10.46 3.53 2.17
N LEU A 28 -10.24 3.99 3.42
CA LEU A 28 -8.99 4.65 3.82
C LEU A 28 -7.92 3.67 4.30
N VAL A 29 -8.33 2.56 4.91
CA VAL A 29 -7.42 1.51 5.41
C VAL A 29 -6.48 0.98 4.31
N PRO A 30 -6.96 0.61 3.10
CA PRO A 30 -6.09 0.19 2.01
C PRO A 30 -5.05 1.24 1.64
N ILE A 31 -5.43 2.51 1.59
CA ILE A 31 -4.54 3.61 1.20
C ILE A 31 -3.38 3.76 2.20
N LEU A 32 -3.69 3.78 3.50
CA LEU A 32 -2.66 3.89 4.54
C LEU A 32 -1.71 2.69 4.54
N LEU A 33 -2.24 1.48 4.36
CA LEU A 33 -1.44 0.27 4.25
C LEU A 33 -0.55 0.29 3.00
N LEU A 34 -1.08 0.73 1.85
CA LEU A 34 -0.32 0.87 0.60
C LEU A 34 0.79 1.92 0.69
N ILE A 35 0.57 3.02 1.43
CA ILE A 35 1.61 4.01 1.73
C ILE A 35 2.73 3.37 2.55
N GLY A 36 2.37 2.71 3.66
CA GLY A 36 3.35 1.99 4.49
C GLY A 36 4.14 0.95 3.70
N SER A 37 3.45 0.16 2.88
CA SER A 37 4.05 -0.83 1.97
C SER A 37 5.07 -0.18 1.05
N ASN A 38 4.69 0.90 0.35
CA ASN A 38 5.57 1.56 -0.60
C ASN A 38 6.83 2.16 0.04
N ILE A 39 6.76 2.59 1.30
CA ILE A 39 7.95 3.04 2.03
C ILE A 39 8.93 1.88 2.15
N PHE A 40 8.50 0.72 2.65
CA PHE A 40 9.35 -0.47 2.73
C PHE A 40 9.87 -0.90 1.37
N MET A 41 9.02 -0.89 0.33
CA MET A 41 9.43 -1.26 -1.03
C MET A 41 10.54 -0.35 -1.56
N THR A 42 10.39 0.97 -1.37
CA THR A 42 11.35 1.96 -1.82
C THR A 42 12.70 1.77 -1.13
N PHE A 43 12.71 1.48 0.18
CA PHE A 43 13.94 1.14 0.89
C PHE A 43 14.55 -0.19 0.43
N ALA A 44 13.73 -1.20 0.16
CA ALA A 44 14.21 -2.49 -0.34
C ALA A 44 14.91 -2.35 -1.70
N TRP A 45 14.36 -1.54 -2.61
CA TRP A 45 14.91 -1.32 -3.95
C TRP A 45 16.07 -0.34 -4.00
N TYR A 46 16.01 0.76 -3.25
CA TYR A 46 16.92 1.89 -3.44
C TYR A 46 17.70 2.28 -2.18
N GLY A 47 17.30 1.79 -1.00
CA GLY A 47 17.94 2.13 0.28
C GLY A 47 19.43 1.82 0.30
N HIS A 48 19.83 0.73 -0.34
CA HIS A 48 21.22 0.29 -0.43
C HIS A 48 22.08 1.16 -1.37
N LEU A 49 21.49 2.02 -2.21
CA LEU A 49 22.26 2.91 -3.10
C LEU A 49 23.08 3.94 -2.32
N LYS A 50 22.77 4.15 -1.04
CA LYS A 50 23.59 4.95 -0.12
C LYS A 50 24.85 4.22 0.37
N TYR A 51 24.89 2.90 0.22
CA TYR A 51 25.92 2.00 0.75
C TYR A 51 26.42 1.04 -0.35
N THR A 52 26.96 1.60 -1.42
CA THR A 52 27.42 0.86 -2.60
C THR A 52 28.71 0.07 -2.36
N ASP A 53 29.38 0.28 -1.24
CA ASP A 53 30.59 -0.39 -0.78
C ASP A 53 30.33 -1.76 -0.11
N ARG A 54 29.06 -2.18 -0.02
CA ARG A 54 28.65 -3.38 0.71
C ARG A 54 28.63 -4.63 -0.17
N PRO A 55 28.92 -5.82 0.37
CA PRO A 55 28.86 -7.06 -0.38
C PRO A 55 27.47 -7.30 -0.97
N MET A 56 27.41 -7.65 -2.26
CA MET A 56 26.15 -7.82 -3.01
C MET A 56 25.18 -8.81 -2.33
N LEU A 57 25.70 -9.95 -1.85
CA LEU A 57 24.88 -10.97 -1.20
C LEU A 57 24.21 -10.44 0.08
N LEU A 58 24.93 -9.63 0.86
CA LEU A 58 24.38 -8.99 2.06
C LEU A 58 23.26 -8.01 1.68
N VAL A 59 23.49 -7.18 0.66
CA VAL A 59 22.48 -6.24 0.16
C VAL A 59 21.21 -6.97 -0.27
N ILE A 60 21.34 -8.05 -1.05
CA ILE A 60 20.20 -8.86 -1.51
C ILE A 60 19.40 -9.40 -0.32
N ILE A 61 20.06 -10.00 0.67
CA ILE A 61 19.37 -10.60 1.84
C ILE A 61 18.64 -9.52 2.66
N VAL A 62 19.27 -8.37 2.87
CA VAL A 62 18.66 -7.25 3.60
C VAL A 62 17.47 -6.70 2.83
N SER A 63 17.61 -6.43 1.53
CA SER A 63 16.52 -5.97 0.67
C SER A 63 15.34 -6.95 0.68
N TRP A 64 15.61 -8.26 0.64
CA TRP A 64 14.57 -9.28 0.71
C TRP A 64 13.86 -9.31 2.07
N SER A 65 14.61 -9.11 3.16
CA SER A 65 14.06 -9.02 4.51
C SER A 65 13.16 -7.79 4.68
N ILE A 66 13.49 -6.67 4.04
CA ILE A 66 12.64 -5.46 4.03
C ILE A 66 11.38 -5.71 3.19
N ALA A 67 11.52 -6.31 2.01
CA ALA A 67 10.40 -6.65 1.14
C ALA A 67 9.40 -7.61 1.82
N PHE A 68 9.85 -8.48 2.72
CA PHE A 68 8.93 -9.31 3.51
C PHE A 68 7.92 -8.47 4.31
N PHE A 69 8.35 -7.41 4.98
CA PHE A 69 7.46 -6.52 5.75
C PHE A 69 6.52 -5.71 4.85
N GLU A 70 6.99 -5.35 3.66
CA GLU A 70 6.16 -4.76 2.62
C GLU A 70 4.97 -5.68 2.28
N TYR A 71 5.22 -6.96 2.00
CA TYR A 71 4.16 -7.92 1.69
C TYR A 71 3.16 -8.11 2.82
N CYS A 72 3.61 -7.99 4.08
CA CYS A 72 2.71 -8.02 5.24
C CYS A 72 1.69 -6.86 5.24
N LEU A 73 1.95 -5.76 4.53
CA LEU A 73 1.04 -4.62 4.39
C LEU A 73 0.30 -4.65 3.06
N ALA A 74 1.00 -4.89 1.94
CA ALA A 74 0.40 -4.93 0.60
C ALA A 74 -0.69 -5.99 0.47
N VAL A 75 -0.48 -7.20 1.01
CA VAL A 75 -1.45 -8.30 0.85
C VAL A 75 -2.77 -7.99 1.57
N PRO A 76 -2.77 -7.58 2.86
CA PRO A 76 -3.99 -7.11 3.52
C PRO A 76 -4.61 -5.89 2.84
N ALA A 77 -3.80 -4.91 2.41
CA ALA A 77 -4.30 -3.69 1.77
C ALA A 77 -5.12 -4.01 0.52
N ASN A 78 -4.58 -4.85 -0.36
CA ASN A 78 -5.25 -5.24 -1.61
C ASN A 78 -6.47 -6.12 -1.34
N ARG A 79 -6.39 -7.03 -0.36
CA ARG A 79 -7.53 -7.90 -0.02
C ARG A 79 -8.70 -7.13 0.58
N ILE A 80 -8.44 -6.17 1.47
CA ILE A 80 -9.46 -5.28 2.03
C ILE A 80 -9.96 -4.32 0.94
N GLY A 81 -9.05 -3.73 0.18
CA GLY A 81 -9.36 -2.74 -0.85
C GLY A 81 -10.18 -3.31 -2.01
N HIS A 82 -9.98 -4.58 -2.39
CA HIS A 82 -10.75 -5.21 -3.47
C HIS A 82 -12.25 -5.39 -3.11
N ALA A 83 -12.65 -5.16 -1.86
CA ALA A 83 -14.06 -5.10 -1.49
C ALA A 83 -14.76 -3.80 -1.93
N VAL A 84 -13.99 -2.72 -2.20
CA VAL A 84 -14.50 -1.37 -2.47
C VAL A 84 -13.95 -0.75 -3.76
N TYR A 85 -12.77 -1.18 -4.21
CA TYR A 85 -12.11 -0.73 -5.43
C TYR A 85 -11.92 -1.89 -6.40
N SER A 86 -11.93 -1.61 -7.69
CA SER A 86 -11.48 -2.55 -8.70
C SER A 86 -9.97 -2.78 -8.62
N THR A 87 -9.50 -3.91 -9.14
CA THR A 87 -8.07 -4.22 -9.24
C THR A 87 -7.29 -3.15 -10.00
N ALA A 88 -7.90 -2.55 -11.03
CA ALA A 88 -7.30 -1.47 -11.81
C ALA A 88 -7.09 -0.21 -10.94
N GLU A 89 -8.10 0.19 -10.17
CA GLU A 89 -8.00 1.34 -9.26
C GLU A 89 -6.97 1.11 -8.16
N LEU A 90 -6.93 -0.09 -7.56
CA LEU A 90 -5.91 -0.45 -6.57
C LEU A 90 -4.50 -0.34 -7.13
N LYS A 91 -4.29 -0.85 -8.35
CA LYS A 91 -2.99 -0.78 -9.00
C LYS A 91 -2.60 0.67 -9.28
N VAL A 92 -3.51 1.48 -9.80
CA VAL A 92 -3.25 2.88 -10.08
C VAL A 92 -2.96 3.68 -8.82
N MET A 93 -3.72 3.47 -7.73
CA MET A 93 -3.40 4.08 -6.44
C MET A 93 -2.00 3.70 -5.96
N GLN A 94 -1.62 2.42 -6.11
CA GLN A 94 -0.29 1.95 -5.75
C GLN A 94 0.80 2.65 -6.58
N GLU A 95 0.62 2.83 -7.88
CA GLU A 95 1.57 3.58 -8.74
C GLU A 95 1.71 5.03 -8.31
N VAL A 96 0.60 5.73 -8.04
CA VAL A 96 0.64 7.13 -7.57
C VAL A 96 1.39 7.24 -6.25
N ILE A 97 1.06 6.36 -5.29
CA ILE A 97 1.74 6.30 -3.99
C ILE A 97 3.23 6.01 -4.19
N THR A 98 3.58 5.06 -5.07
CA THR A 98 4.98 4.70 -5.37
C THR A 98 5.76 5.92 -5.84
N LEU A 99 5.21 6.69 -6.78
CA LEU A 99 5.87 7.89 -7.29
C LEU A 99 6.02 8.97 -6.23
N CYS A 100 5.00 9.22 -5.42
CA CYS A 100 5.06 10.20 -4.35
C CYS A 100 6.10 9.82 -3.29
N VAL A 101 6.12 8.55 -2.86
CA VAL A 101 7.09 8.04 -1.89
C VAL A 101 8.49 8.07 -2.47
N PHE A 102 8.67 7.64 -3.72
CA PHE A 102 9.96 7.67 -4.42
C PHE A 102 10.49 9.10 -4.58
N ALA A 103 9.64 10.06 -4.95
CA ALA A 103 10.02 11.46 -5.07
C ALA A 103 10.54 12.01 -3.73
N GLY A 104 9.84 11.74 -2.63
CA GLY A 104 10.30 12.10 -1.28
C GLY A 104 11.60 11.40 -0.90
N PHE A 105 11.70 10.09 -1.16
CA PHE A 105 12.89 9.30 -0.89
C PHE A 105 14.13 9.81 -1.65
N SER A 106 14.00 10.10 -2.94
CA SER A 106 15.08 10.63 -3.79
C SER A 106 15.62 11.95 -3.21
N VAL A 107 14.74 12.88 -2.82
CA VAL A 107 15.14 14.17 -2.24
C VAL A 107 15.72 14.03 -0.83
N PHE A 108 15.03 13.33 0.07
CA PHE A 108 15.38 13.33 1.50
C PHE A 108 16.41 12.26 1.88
N TYR A 109 16.42 11.10 1.22
CA TYR A 109 17.32 9.99 1.56
C TYR A 109 18.58 9.95 0.67
N LEU A 110 18.40 10.06 -0.65
CA LEU A 110 19.51 10.06 -1.62
C LEU A 110 20.12 11.46 -1.81
N GLY A 111 19.38 12.54 -1.51
CA GLY A 111 19.85 13.91 -1.71
C GLY A 111 19.83 14.35 -3.19
N GLU A 112 19.10 13.62 -4.03
CA GLU A 112 18.96 13.92 -5.45
C GLU A 112 17.93 15.04 -5.66
N ARG A 113 18.20 15.90 -6.64
CA ARG A 113 17.27 16.99 -6.98
C ARG A 113 16.27 16.53 -8.04
N LEU A 114 14.99 16.64 -7.73
CA LEU A 114 13.94 16.44 -8.72
C LEU A 114 13.98 17.58 -9.74
N THR A 115 14.32 17.24 -10.99
CA THR A 115 14.33 18.18 -12.11
C THR A 115 12.92 18.40 -12.68
N LEU A 116 12.76 19.45 -13.49
CA LEU A 116 11.50 19.71 -14.21
C LEU A 116 11.06 18.53 -15.08
N ASN A 117 11.99 17.77 -15.65
CA ASN A 117 11.66 16.58 -16.44
C ASN A 117 10.98 15.51 -15.59
N HIS A 118 11.39 15.34 -14.33
CA HIS A 118 10.74 14.41 -13.40
C HIS A 118 9.32 14.86 -13.08
N LEU A 119 9.11 16.16 -12.87
CA LEU A 119 7.77 16.71 -12.62
C LEU A 119 6.84 16.54 -13.83
N VAL A 120 7.34 16.77 -15.04
CA VAL A 120 6.58 16.52 -16.28
C VAL A 120 6.24 15.03 -16.39
N GLY A 121 7.21 14.14 -16.17
CA GLY A 121 6.98 12.69 -16.16
C GLY A 121 5.91 12.28 -15.15
N PHE A 122 5.99 12.76 -13.91
CA PHE A 122 4.99 12.47 -12.88
C PHE A 122 3.60 13.02 -13.25
N SER A 123 3.53 14.21 -13.86
CA SER A 123 2.25 14.80 -14.30
C SER A 123 1.55 13.97 -15.37
N LEU A 124 2.32 13.35 -16.29
CA LEU A 124 1.77 12.45 -17.31
C LEU A 124 1.21 11.17 -16.68
N ILE A 125 1.86 10.66 -15.64
CA ILE A 125 1.35 9.48 -14.92
C ILE A 125 0.06 9.85 -14.19
N CYS A 126 -0.01 11.02 -13.55
CA CYS A 126 -1.25 11.56 -12.97
C CYS A 126 -2.37 11.74 -14.03
N ALA A 127 -2.04 12.13 -15.26
CA ALA A 127 -3.02 12.15 -16.34
C ALA A 127 -3.55 10.75 -16.66
N GLY A 128 -2.69 9.72 -16.64
CA GLY A 128 -3.10 8.32 -16.77
C GLY A 128 -4.08 7.88 -15.69
N VAL A 129 -3.88 8.32 -14.43
CA VAL A 129 -4.79 8.07 -13.31
C VAL A 129 -6.21 8.54 -13.64
N PHE A 130 -6.35 9.77 -14.15
CA PHE A 130 -7.66 10.32 -14.50
C PHE A 130 -8.44 9.44 -15.48
N PHE A 131 -7.77 8.87 -16.50
CA PHE A 131 -8.44 8.01 -17.47
C PHE A 131 -8.86 6.66 -16.89
N VAL A 132 -8.05 6.06 -16.01
CA VAL A 132 -8.39 4.77 -15.39
C VAL A 132 -9.61 4.90 -14.48
N PHE A 133 -9.68 5.97 -13.70
CA PHE A 133 -10.84 6.23 -12.82
C PHE A 133 -12.09 6.68 -13.57
N LYS A 134 -12.00 7.02 -14.87
CA LYS A 134 -13.12 7.55 -15.67
C LYS A 134 -13.59 6.64 -16.81
N ALA A 135 -13.20 5.37 -16.85
CA ALA A 135 -13.45 4.47 -17.98
C ALA A 135 -14.94 4.14 -18.24
N PRO A 136 -15.39 3.85 -19.48
CA PRO A 136 -14.67 3.80 -20.77
C PRO A 136 -14.89 5.05 -21.65
N ILE A 137 -13.96 5.29 -22.60
CA ILE A 137 -14.19 6.25 -23.68
C ILE A 137 -15.37 5.72 -24.51
N PRO A 138 -16.46 6.50 -24.71
CA PRO A 138 -17.56 6.06 -25.57
C PRO A 138 -17.00 5.76 -26.96
N SER A 139 -17.09 4.51 -27.40
CA SER A 139 -16.74 4.04 -28.74
C SER A 139 -17.87 4.31 -29.72
#